data_AF-A0A016WS05-F1
#
_entry.id   AF-A0A016WS05-F1
#
_cell.length_a   1.000
_cell.length_b   1.000
_cell.length_c   1.000
_cell.angle_alpha   90.00
_cell.angle_beta   90.00
_cell.angle_gamma   90.00
#
_symmetry.space_group_name_H-M   'P 1'
#
loop_
_entity.id
_entity.type
_entity.pdbx_description
1 polymer ?
#
loop_
_entity_poly.entity_id
_entity_poly.type
_entity_poly.pdbx_seq_one_letter_code
_entity_poly.pdbx_strand_id
1 'polypeptide(L)'
;MGVVQEKDGKKLVQEVEKLSVRSNEQEEPLLKENPNRFVIFPLTHHDIWAFYKKAVASFWTVEEVDLAKDMADWEKMNDNERFFISRVLAFFAASDGIVNENLVERFSQEVQVPEARFFYGFQIAIENIHSEMYSKLIETYIRDEQERNLLFNAIFEFPCIKKKADWALKWIADHDACFAERVIAFAAVEGIFFSGSFAAIFWLKKRGLMPGLTHSNELISRDEGLHRDFACLMYSHIKNKLSQERIHSIIKDAVTIEQVRSEL
;
A
#
# COMPACT_ATOMS: atom_id res chain seq x y z
N MET A 1 -6.27 32.26 35.98
CA MET A 1 -6.70 30.89 36.36
C MET A 1 -7.53 30.15 35.30
N GLY A 2 -7.67 30.64 34.06
CA GLY A 2 -8.60 30.05 33.06
C GLY A 2 -8.03 29.11 32.00
N VAL A 3 -6.71 28.89 31.93
CA VAL A 3 -6.08 28.16 30.79
C VAL A 3 -5.82 26.67 31.08
N VAL A 4 -5.89 26.26 32.36
CA VAL A 4 -5.59 24.87 32.76
C VAL A 4 -6.83 23.96 32.63
N GLN A 5 -8.03 24.45 32.96
CA GLN A 5 -9.27 23.65 32.88
C GLN A 5 -9.71 23.30 31.45
N GLU A 6 -9.39 24.14 30.46
CA GLU A 6 -9.84 23.94 29.07
C GLU A 6 -9.02 22.87 28.32
N LYS A 7 -7.73 22.69 28.70
CA LYS A 7 -6.87 21.64 28.15
C LYS A 7 -7.21 20.26 28.71
N ASP A 8 -7.58 20.17 29.99
CA ASP A 8 -7.99 18.91 30.62
C ASP A 8 -9.35 18.44 30.09
N GLY A 9 -10.29 19.36 29.85
CA GLY A 9 -11.60 19.05 29.25
C GLY A 9 -11.51 18.48 27.84
N LYS A 10 -10.65 19.03 26.97
CA LYS A 10 -10.44 18.49 25.61
C LYS A 10 -9.81 17.09 25.62
N LYS A 11 -8.93 16.82 26.57
CA LYS A 11 -8.25 15.52 26.71
C LYS A 11 -9.21 14.43 27.18
N LEU A 12 -10.07 14.75 28.15
CA LEU A 12 -11.14 13.87 28.62
C LEU A 12 -12.17 13.55 27.52
N VAL A 13 -12.57 14.54 26.71
CA VAL A 13 -13.49 14.30 25.57
C VAL A 13 -12.86 13.39 24.53
N GLN A 14 -11.58 13.59 24.20
CA GLN A 14 -10.85 12.70 23.30
C GLN A 14 -10.72 11.27 23.84
N GLU A 15 -10.51 11.09 25.15
CA GLU A 15 -10.46 9.76 25.78
C GLU A 15 -11.81 9.05 25.76
N VAL A 16 -12.91 9.78 26.00
CA VAL A 16 -14.27 9.22 25.95
C VAL A 16 -14.67 8.87 24.51
N GLU A 17 -14.34 9.70 23.53
CA GLU A 17 -14.54 9.38 22.11
C GLU A 17 -13.73 8.14 21.69
N LYS A 18 -12.47 8.02 22.12
CA LYS A 18 -11.64 6.84 21.86
C LYS A 18 -12.21 5.54 22.44
N LEU A 19 -12.68 5.58 23.68
CA LEU A 19 -13.29 4.42 24.34
C LEU A 19 -14.59 3.98 23.64
N SER A 20 -15.40 4.96 23.20
CA SER A 20 -16.62 4.71 22.42
C SER A 20 -16.33 4.08 21.05
N VAL A 21 -15.30 4.55 20.35
CA VAL A 21 -14.89 3.98 19.06
C VAL A 21 -14.43 2.53 19.22
N ARG A 22 -13.59 2.22 20.23
CA ARG A 22 -13.13 0.84 20.49
C ARG A 22 -14.25 -0.12 20.89
N SER A 23 -15.23 0.33 21.67
CA SER A 23 -16.40 -0.51 22.00
C SER A 23 -17.24 -0.82 20.76
N ASN A 24 -17.32 0.11 19.81
CA ASN A 24 -18.10 -0.07 18.58
C ASN A 24 -17.40 -0.97 17.54
N GLU A 25 -16.07 -1.11 17.58
CA GLU A 25 -15.33 -2.01 16.69
C GLU A 25 -15.68 -3.49 16.92
N GLN A 26 -15.99 -3.89 18.15
CA GLN A 26 -16.40 -5.27 18.45
C GLN A 26 -17.78 -5.63 17.86
N GLU A 27 -18.57 -4.62 17.48
CA GLU A 27 -19.86 -4.81 16.81
C GLU A 27 -19.74 -4.87 15.28
N GLU A 28 -18.54 -4.59 14.74
CA GLU A 28 -18.28 -4.65 13.30
C GLU A 28 -18.35 -6.10 12.80
N PRO A 29 -19.21 -6.41 11.82
CA PRO A 29 -19.35 -7.78 11.29
C PRO A 29 -18.03 -8.35 10.75
N LEU A 30 -17.15 -7.49 10.23
CA LEU A 30 -15.86 -7.87 9.69
C LEU A 30 -14.86 -8.33 10.78
N LEU A 31 -14.99 -7.80 11.99
CA LEU A 31 -14.00 -7.95 13.07
C LEU A 31 -14.48 -8.88 14.20
N LYS A 32 -15.79 -9.14 14.27
CA LYS A 32 -16.38 -10.01 15.28
C LYS A 32 -15.83 -11.43 15.17
N GLU A 33 -15.34 -11.96 16.29
CA GLU A 33 -14.83 -13.34 16.37
C GLU A 33 -15.83 -14.36 15.82
N ASN A 34 -15.32 -15.25 14.97
CA ASN A 34 -16.10 -16.32 14.37
C ASN A 34 -15.38 -17.67 14.54
N PRO A 35 -15.46 -18.29 15.74
CA PRO A 35 -14.70 -19.50 16.06
C PRO A 35 -15.12 -20.72 15.23
N ASN A 36 -16.25 -20.65 14.51
CA ASN A 36 -16.84 -21.79 13.81
C ASN A 36 -16.56 -21.79 12.30
N ARG A 37 -15.73 -20.87 11.77
CA ARG A 37 -15.63 -20.66 10.33
C ARG A 37 -14.23 -20.85 9.75
N PHE A 38 -13.67 -22.04 9.95
CA PHE A 38 -12.46 -22.52 9.27
C PHE A 38 -12.73 -23.12 7.87
N VAL A 39 -13.99 -23.35 7.53
CA VAL A 39 -14.40 -23.83 6.20
C VAL A 39 -14.98 -22.69 5.39
N ILE A 40 -14.57 -22.59 4.13
CA ILE A 40 -14.98 -21.48 3.23
C ILE A 40 -16.45 -21.58 2.81
N PHE A 41 -16.99 -22.80 2.73
CA PHE A 41 -18.39 -23.02 2.34
C PHE A 41 -19.30 -23.24 3.57
N PRO A 42 -20.56 -22.76 3.52
CA PRO A 42 -21.13 -21.92 2.47
C PRO A 42 -20.58 -20.48 2.48
N LEU A 43 -20.51 -19.86 1.30
CA LEU A 43 -20.12 -18.45 1.16
C LEU A 43 -21.20 -17.54 1.77
N THR A 44 -20.79 -16.45 2.42
CA THR A 44 -21.70 -15.40 2.90
C THR A 44 -21.44 -14.07 2.23
N HIS A 45 -20.19 -13.77 1.86
CA HIS A 45 -19.81 -12.52 1.19
C HIS A 45 -19.35 -12.79 -0.25
N HIS A 46 -20.32 -12.92 -1.15
CA HIS A 46 -20.08 -13.27 -2.55
C HIS A 46 -19.32 -12.19 -3.31
N ASP A 47 -19.49 -10.93 -2.95
CA ASP A 47 -18.77 -9.78 -3.47
C ASP A 47 -17.29 -9.80 -3.08
N ILE A 48 -16.98 -10.05 -1.80
CA ILE A 48 -15.60 -10.24 -1.31
C ILE A 48 -14.96 -11.44 -2.01
N TRP A 49 -15.68 -12.56 -2.11
CA TRP A 49 -15.20 -13.75 -2.81
C TRP A 49 -14.93 -13.48 -4.30
N ALA A 50 -15.76 -12.67 -4.95
CA ALA A 50 -15.53 -12.29 -6.36
C ALA A 50 -14.24 -11.49 -6.54
N PHE A 51 -13.89 -10.61 -5.59
CA PHE A 51 -12.59 -9.93 -5.59
C PHE A 51 -11.43 -10.91 -5.44
N TYR A 52 -11.54 -11.88 -4.53
CA TYR A 52 -10.52 -12.93 -4.39
C TYR A 52 -10.35 -13.72 -5.70
N LYS A 53 -11.44 -14.11 -6.35
CA LYS A 53 -11.37 -14.83 -7.63
C LYS A 53 -10.78 -13.97 -8.76
N LYS A 54 -11.02 -12.64 -8.77
CA LYS A 54 -10.36 -11.72 -9.69
C LYS A 54 -8.85 -11.64 -9.46
N ALA A 55 -8.42 -11.58 -8.20
CA ALA A 55 -7.00 -11.59 -7.84
C ALA A 55 -6.33 -12.89 -8.29
N VAL A 56 -6.94 -14.04 -7.96
CA VAL A 56 -6.45 -15.37 -8.40
C VAL A 56 -6.35 -15.48 -9.93
N ALA A 57 -7.33 -14.95 -10.67
CA ALA A 57 -7.31 -14.97 -12.13
C ALA A 57 -6.22 -14.07 -12.75
N SER A 58 -5.61 -13.21 -11.94
CA SER A 58 -4.59 -12.24 -12.35
C SER A 58 -3.17 -12.67 -11.95
N PHE A 59 -3.00 -13.86 -11.35
CA PHE A 59 -1.71 -14.39 -10.93
C PHE A 59 -0.66 -14.35 -12.05
N TRP A 60 0.57 -14.01 -11.69
CA TRP A 60 1.75 -13.97 -12.56
C TRP A 60 3.01 -14.19 -11.71
N THR A 61 4.13 -14.55 -12.34
CA THR A 61 5.44 -14.63 -11.68
C THR A 61 6.50 -13.75 -12.34
N VAL A 62 7.58 -13.44 -11.62
CA VAL A 62 8.67 -12.59 -12.10
C VAL A 62 9.29 -13.12 -13.40
N GLU A 63 9.36 -14.45 -13.56
CA GLU A 63 9.91 -15.10 -14.75
C GLU A 63 9.11 -14.84 -16.03
N GLU A 64 7.85 -14.42 -15.93
CA GLU A 64 7.03 -14.05 -17.08
C GLU A 64 7.47 -12.71 -17.71
N VAL A 65 8.26 -11.90 -16.99
CA VAL A 65 8.73 -10.59 -17.44
C VAL A 65 10.11 -10.70 -18.11
N ASP A 66 10.15 -10.53 -19.44
CA ASP A 66 11.40 -10.50 -20.21
C ASP A 66 12.12 -9.15 -20.08
N LEU A 67 13.29 -9.16 -19.42
CA LEU A 67 14.16 -7.98 -19.24
C LEU A 67 15.31 -7.91 -20.27
N ALA A 68 15.40 -8.84 -21.24
CA ALA A 68 16.57 -8.97 -22.10
C ALA A 68 16.88 -7.73 -22.94
N LYS A 69 15.86 -6.94 -23.29
CA LYS A 69 16.00 -5.73 -24.11
C LYS A 69 16.20 -4.45 -23.30
N ASP A 70 15.89 -4.47 -22.01
CA ASP A 70 15.83 -3.26 -21.20
C ASP A 70 17.19 -2.61 -21.03
N MET A 71 18.26 -3.41 -20.87
CA MET A 71 19.58 -2.85 -20.63
C MET A 71 20.08 -2.00 -21.81
N ALA A 72 19.71 -2.37 -23.04
CA ALA A 72 20.06 -1.60 -24.23
C ALA A 72 19.33 -0.24 -24.29
N ASP A 73 18.13 -0.15 -23.71
CA ASP A 73 17.40 1.12 -23.60
C ASP A 73 17.92 1.95 -22.42
N TRP A 74 18.21 1.31 -21.28
CA TRP A 74 18.78 1.94 -20.09
C TRP A 74 20.10 2.68 -20.38
N GLU A 75 20.97 2.08 -21.19
CA GLU A 75 22.24 2.69 -21.60
C GLU A 75 22.04 3.90 -22.54
N LYS A 76 20.93 3.98 -23.29
CA LYS A 76 20.61 5.11 -24.19
C LYS A 76 19.90 6.27 -23.48
N MET A 77 19.29 6.02 -22.33
CA MET A 77 18.64 7.05 -21.53
C MET A 77 19.66 8.11 -21.08
N ASN A 78 19.22 9.32 -20.76
CA ASN A 78 20.10 10.32 -20.16
C ASN A 78 20.20 10.13 -18.64
N ASP A 79 21.17 10.82 -18.02
CA ASP A 79 21.42 10.69 -16.58
C ASP A 79 20.21 11.07 -15.73
N ASN A 80 19.43 12.07 -16.12
CA ASN A 80 18.23 12.48 -15.39
C ASN A 80 17.12 11.43 -15.45
N GLU A 81 16.96 10.77 -16.61
CA GLU A 81 15.99 9.69 -16.76
C GLU A 81 16.38 8.46 -15.94
N ARG A 82 17.66 8.05 -15.98
CA ARG A 82 18.17 6.96 -15.14
C ARG A 82 18.05 7.28 -13.66
N PHE A 83 18.43 8.49 -13.25
CA PHE A 83 18.29 8.97 -11.88
C PHE A 83 16.84 8.93 -11.41
N PHE A 84 15.91 9.42 -12.23
CA PHE A 84 14.50 9.40 -11.90
C PHE A 84 13.98 7.97 -11.71
N ILE A 85 14.27 7.06 -12.65
CA ILE A 85 13.78 5.68 -12.58
C ILE A 85 14.44 4.89 -11.45
N SER A 86 15.74 5.08 -11.19
CA SER A 86 16.40 4.39 -10.08
C SER A 86 15.79 4.81 -8.73
N ARG A 87 15.45 6.08 -8.55
CA ARG A 87 14.76 6.57 -7.34
C ARG A 87 13.34 6.06 -7.21
N VAL A 88 12.59 5.93 -8.32
CA VAL A 88 11.26 5.32 -8.33
C VAL A 88 11.34 3.84 -7.91
N LEU A 89 12.28 3.07 -8.47
CA LEU A 89 12.47 1.66 -8.11
C LEU A 89 12.88 1.48 -6.65
N ALA A 90 13.76 2.34 -6.13
CA ALA A 90 14.13 2.37 -4.72
C ALA A 90 12.92 2.60 -3.80
N PHE A 91 12.03 3.50 -4.17
CA PHE A 91 10.79 3.74 -3.41
C PHE A 91 9.91 2.49 -3.38
N PHE A 92 9.71 1.85 -4.52
CA PHE A 92 8.87 0.66 -4.62
C PHE A 92 9.42 -0.54 -3.85
N ALA A 93 10.71 -0.87 -4.03
CA ALA A 93 11.35 -1.98 -3.33
C ALA A 93 11.22 -1.89 -1.80
N ALA A 94 11.22 -0.66 -1.27
CA ALA A 94 11.00 -0.38 0.15
C ALA A 94 9.52 -0.43 0.58
N SER A 95 8.60 -0.03 -0.29
CA SER A 95 7.20 0.22 0.08
C SER A 95 6.39 -1.08 0.21
N ASP A 96 6.58 -2.04 -0.70
CA ASP A 96 5.82 -3.30 -0.68
C ASP A 96 6.12 -4.12 0.59
N GLY A 97 7.34 -4.00 1.14
CA GLY A 97 7.69 -4.58 2.43
C GLY A 97 6.86 -4.01 3.59
N ILE A 98 6.63 -2.69 3.60
CA ILE A 98 5.81 -2.01 4.64
C ILE A 98 4.34 -2.40 4.49
N VAL A 99 3.84 -2.47 3.26
CA VAL A 99 2.48 -2.94 2.93
C VAL A 99 2.27 -4.36 3.47
N ASN A 100 3.22 -5.26 3.21
CA ASN A 100 3.15 -6.65 3.62
C ASN A 100 3.14 -6.81 5.15
N GLU A 101 3.98 -6.03 5.86
CA GLU A 101 3.99 -5.99 7.33
C GLU A 101 2.60 -5.63 7.90
N ASN A 102 1.94 -4.61 7.33
CA ASN A 102 0.57 -4.25 7.73
C ASN A 102 -0.44 -5.38 7.47
N LEU A 103 -0.36 -6.03 6.31
CA LEU A 103 -1.30 -7.10 5.94
C LEU A 103 -1.16 -8.31 6.86
N VAL A 104 0.08 -8.72 7.17
CA VAL A 104 0.39 -9.89 8.00
C VAL A 104 0.08 -9.62 9.47
N GLU A 105 0.54 -8.49 10.01
CA GLU A 105 0.45 -8.21 11.46
C GLU A 105 -0.91 -7.65 11.88
N ARG A 106 -1.62 -6.97 10.97
CA ARG A 106 -2.86 -6.25 11.31
C ARG A 106 -4.06 -6.84 10.57
N PHE A 107 -4.22 -6.55 9.28
CA PHE A 107 -5.50 -6.78 8.60
C PHE A 107 -5.92 -8.25 8.51
N SER A 108 -4.98 -9.15 8.22
CA SER A 108 -5.29 -10.59 8.14
C SER A 108 -5.64 -11.20 9.52
N GLN A 109 -5.10 -10.64 10.60
CA GLN A 109 -5.38 -11.07 11.97
C GLN A 109 -6.73 -10.55 12.47
N GLU A 110 -7.00 -9.27 12.22
CA GLU A 110 -8.19 -8.57 12.72
C GLU A 110 -9.47 -8.97 12.00
N VAL A 111 -9.43 -9.11 10.67
CA VAL A 111 -10.61 -9.48 9.90
C VAL A 111 -10.93 -10.96 10.09
N GLN A 112 -12.15 -11.26 10.55
CA GLN A 112 -12.60 -12.63 10.88
C GLN A 112 -13.38 -13.29 9.73
N VAL A 113 -13.66 -12.54 8.66
CA VAL A 113 -14.38 -13.05 7.48
C VAL A 113 -13.44 -13.88 6.60
N PRO A 114 -13.70 -15.20 6.40
CA PRO A 114 -12.81 -16.07 5.63
C PRO A 114 -12.61 -15.59 4.19
N GLU A 115 -13.67 -15.15 3.51
CA GLU A 115 -13.57 -14.66 2.12
C GLU A 115 -12.57 -13.50 2.00
N ALA A 116 -12.50 -12.62 3.01
CA ALA A 116 -11.56 -11.50 3.03
C ALA A 116 -10.14 -11.95 3.39
N ARG A 117 -9.99 -12.89 4.33
CA ARG A 117 -8.69 -13.51 4.64
C ARG A 117 -8.09 -14.22 3.42
N PHE A 118 -8.91 -14.83 2.57
CA PHE A 118 -8.45 -15.44 1.32
C PHE A 118 -7.93 -14.39 0.34
N PHE A 119 -8.60 -13.24 0.23
CA PHE A 119 -8.09 -12.11 -0.55
C PHE A 119 -6.74 -11.63 0.02
N TYR A 120 -6.66 -11.33 1.31
CA TYR A 120 -5.42 -10.85 1.92
C TYR A 120 -4.27 -11.84 1.84
N GLY A 121 -4.53 -13.15 1.99
CA GLY A 121 -3.50 -14.17 1.80
C GLY A 121 -2.95 -14.19 0.37
N PHE A 122 -3.79 -13.93 -0.63
CA PHE A 122 -3.36 -13.80 -2.02
C PHE A 122 -2.65 -12.46 -2.29
N GLN A 123 -3.14 -11.37 -1.72
CA GLN A 123 -2.48 -10.07 -1.78
C GLN A 123 -1.06 -10.17 -1.22
N ILE A 124 -0.87 -10.72 -0.02
CA ILE A 124 0.45 -10.95 0.58
C ILE A 124 1.39 -11.73 -0.36
N ALA A 125 0.87 -12.75 -1.06
CA ALA A 125 1.67 -13.51 -2.01
C ALA A 125 2.09 -12.66 -3.23
N ILE A 126 1.19 -11.83 -3.73
CA ILE A 126 1.45 -10.92 -4.85
C ILE A 126 2.40 -9.78 -4.45
N GLU A 127 2.28 -9.20 -3.26
CA GLU A 127 3.23 -8.20 -2.72
C GLU A 127 4.66 -8.75 -2.66
N ASN A 128 4.83 -10.03 -2.30
CA ASN A 128 6.14 -10.68 -2.33
C ASN A 128 6.70 -10.78 -3.76
N ILE A 129 5.84 -11.06 -4.73
CA ILE A 129 6.22 -11.12 -6.16
C ILE A 129 6.56 -9.71 -6.68
N HIS A 130 5.84 -8.67 -6.26
CA HIS A 130 6.16 -7.27 -6.57
C HIS A 130 7.53 -6.88 -6.01
N SER A 131 7.78 -7.18 -4.74
CA SER A 131 9.05 -6.93 -4.08
C SER A 131 10.23 -7.63 -4.79
N GLU A 132 10.04 -8.88 -5.21
CA GLU A 132 11.02 -9.61 -6.01
C GLU A 132 11.23 -8.95 -7.39
N MET A 133 10.15 -8.58 -8.07
CA MET A 133 10.21 -7.92 -9.38
C MET A 133 11.00 -6.61 -9.30
N TYR A 134 10.73 -5.73 -8.32
CA TYR A 134 11.47 -4.49 -8.14
C TYR A 134 12.94 -4.73 -7.82
N SER A 135 13.24 -5.73 -6.98
CA SER A 135 14.61 -6.13 -6.68
C SER A 135 15.34 -6.60 -7.95
N LYS A 136 14.65 -7.36 -8.81
CA LYS A 136 15.20 -7.83 -10.09
C LYS A 136 15.45 -6.70 -11.09
N LEU A 137 14.57 -5.71 -11.16
CA LEU A 137 14.74 -4.52 -11.99
C LEU A 137 15.98 -3.73 -11.54
N ILE A 138 16.12 -3.48 -10.23
CA ILE A 138 17.30 -2.81 -9.67
C ILE A 138 18.58 -3.60 -9.98
N GLU A 139 18.59 -4.91 -9.74
CA GLU A 139 19.75 -5.77 -10.03
C GLU A 139 20.15 -5.73 -11.51
N THR A 140 19.17 -5.65 -12.41
CA THR A 140 19.39 -5.65 -13.86
C THR A 140 19.99 -4.31 -14.33
N TYR A 141 19.49 -3.19 -13.82
CA TYR A 141 19.84 -1.85 -14.33
C TYR A 141 21.07 -1.24 -13.63
N ILE A 142 21.26 -1.55 -12.35
CA ILE A 142 22.26 -0.91 -11.50
C ILE A 142 23.45 -1.86 -11.32
N ARG A 143 24.46 -1.68 -12.18
CA ARG A 143 25.69 -2.49 -12.18
C ARG A 143 26.61 -2.19 -11.00
N ASP A 144 26.58 -0.96 -10.49
CA ASP A 144 27.40 -0.55 -9.35
C ASP A 144 26.81 -1.07 -8.05
N GLU A 145 27.61 -1.85 -7.31
CA GLU A 145 27.15 -2.49 -6.07
C GLU A 145 26.87 -1.49 -4.95
N GLN A 146 27.61 -0.37 -4.88
CA GLN A 146 27.42 0.64 -3.86
C GLN A 146 26.12 1.42 -4.11
N GLU A 147 25.85 1.78 -5.38
CA GLU A 147 24.59 2.41 -5.77
C GLU A 147 23.41 1.47 -5.52
N ARG A 148 23.55 0.19 -5.85
CA ARG A 148 22.50 -0.81 -5.56
C ARG A 148 22.20 -0.91 -4.06
N ASN A 149 23.24 -0.97 -3.23
CA ASN A 149 23.07 -0.99 -1.77
C ASN A 149 22.42 0.29 -1.24
N LEU A 150 22.76 1.46 -1.79
CA LEU A 150 22.11 2.73 -1.47
C LEU A 150 20.61 2.68 -1.80
N LEU A 151 20.24 2.15 -2.97
CA LEU A 151 18.86 2.04 -3.42
C LEU A 151 18.04 1.06 -2.56
N PHE A 152 18.61 -0.06 -2.14
CA PHE A 152 17.92 -0.99 -1.24
C PHE A 152 17.73 -0.43 0.17
N ASN A 153 18.55 0.53 0.60
CA ASN A 153 18.41 1.22 1.88
C ASN A 153 17.67 2.57 1.75
N ALA A 154 16.88 2.75 0.69
CA ALA A 154 16.26 4.03 0.32
C ALA A 154 15.46 4.72 1.43
N ILE A 155 14.82 3.98 2.34
CA ILE A 155 14.09 4.54 3.49
C ILE A 155 15.01 5.36 4.41
N PHE A 156 16.27 4.95 4.54
CA PHE A 156 17.24 5.61 5.41
C PHE A 156 18.04 6.69 4.67
N GLU A 157 18.13 6.58 3.35
CA GLU A 157 19.00 7.41 2.52
C GLU A 157 18.28 8.59 1.84
N PHE A 158 16.99 8.44 1.54
CA PHE A 158 16.23 9.45 0.78
C PHE A 158 15.08 10.05 1.60
N PRO A 159 15.15 11.34 1.98
CA PRO A 159 14.12 11.98 2.82
C PRO A 159 12.70 11.91 2.25
N CYS A 160 12.54 11.97 0.92
CA CYS A 160 11.23 11.87 0.28
C CYS A 160 10.60 10.48 0.43
N ILE A 161 11.42 9.43 0.32
CA ILE A 161 11.00 8.03 0.53
C ILE A 161 10.73 7.80 2.01
N LYS A 162 11.63 8.27 2.88
CA LYS A 162 11.45 8.22 4.33
C LYS A 162 10.12 8.81 4.78
N LYS A 163 9.75 9.99 4.26
CA LYS A 163 8.50 10.65 4.64
C LYS A 163 7.25 9.83 4.29
N LYS A 164 7.25 9.15 3.13
CA LYS A 164 6.16 8.23 2.75
C LYS A 164 6.14 7.00 3.65
N ALA A 165 7.31 6.38 3.86
CA ALA A 165 7.46 5.22 4.73
C ALA A 165 7.01 5.50 6.17
N ASP A 166 7.49 6.60 6.77
CA ASP A 166 7.12 7.03 8.11
C ASP A 166 5.61 7.30 8.23
N TRP A 167 4.97 7.84 7.19
CA TRP A 167 3.51 8.02 7.18
C TRP A 167 2.76 6.69 7.15
N ALA A 168 3.20 5.72 6.34
CA ALA A 168 2.59 4.39 6.27
C ALA A 168 2.79 3.63 7.59
N LEU A 169 4.03 3.54 8.08
CA LEU A 169 4.40 2.88 9.34
C LEU A 169 3.62 3.43 10.54
N LYS A 170 3.34 4.75 10.56
CA LYS A 170 2.50 5.35 11.59
C LYS A 170 1.16 4.64 11.71
N TRP A 171 0.48 4.34 10.60
CA TRP A 171 -0.85 3.69 10.63
C TRP A 171 -0.79 2.22 11.03
N ILE A 172 0.33 1.55 10.79
CA ILE A 172 0.58 0.18 11.24
C ILE A 172 0.71 0.16 12.77
N ALA A 173 1.57 1.03 13.30
CA ALA A 173 1.90 1.14 14.72
C ALA A 173 0.84 1.84 15.59
N ASP A 174 -0.11 2.56 14.98
CA ASP A 174 -1.15 3.28 15.71
C ASP A 174 -2.22 2.32 16.25
N HIS A 175 -2.10 1.96 17.53
CA HIS A 175 -3.09 1.16 18.25
C HIS A 175 -4.35 1.94 18.65
N ASP A 176 -4.34 3.27 18.55
CA ASP A 176 -5.50 4.11 18.82
C ASP A 176 -6.35 4.32 17.56
N ALA A 177 -5.77 4.20 16.36
CA ALA A 177 -6.49 4.29 15.10
C ALA A 177 -7.41 3.09 14.86
N CYS A 178 -8.69 3.36 14.58
CA CYS A 178 -9.66 2.31 14.35
C CYS A 178 -9.43 1.63 12.99
N PHE A 179 -9.98 0.43 12.80
CA PHE A 179 -9.89 -0.33 11.56
C PHE A 179 -10.35 0.50 10.35
N ALA A 180 -11.41 1.29 10.50
CA ALA A 180 -11.92 2.14 9.43
C ALA A 180 -10.92 3.22 8.99
N GLU A 181 -10.19 3.85 9.93
CA GLU A 181 -9.13 4.81 9.60
C GLU A 181 -7.97 4.14 8.89
N ARG A 182 -7.53 2.99 9.42
CA ARG A 182 -6.40 2.24 8.86
C ARG A 182 -6.70 1.70 7.46
N VAL A 183 -7.93 1.22 7.19
CA VAL A 183 -8.33 0.79 5.84
C VAL A 183 -8.31 1.94 4.84
N ILE A 184 -8.77 3.14 5.23
CA ILE A 184 -8.69 4.33 4.36
C ILE A 184 -7.25 4.77 4.15
N ALA A 185 -6.42 4.76 5.19
CA ALA A 185 -5.01 5.08 5.09
C ALA A 185 -4.28 4.09 4.16
N PHE A 186 -4.57 2.80 4.29
CA PHE A 186 -4.02 1.75 3.44
C PHE A 186 -4.46 1.92 1.98
N ALA A 187 -5.73 2.22 1.72
CA ALA A 187 -6.19 2.54 0.36
C ALA A 187 -5.45 3.76 -0.25
N ALA A 188 -5.00 4.70 0.59
CA ALA A 188 -4.16 5.82 0.16
C ALA A 188 -2.71 5.40 -0.11
N VAL A 189 -2.15 4.42 0.62
CA VAL A 189 -0.84 3.84 0.32
C VAL A 189 -0.89 3.19 -1.08
N GLU A 190 -1.70 2.16 -1.27
CA GLU A 190 -1.83 1.39 -2.52
C GLU A 190 -2.26 2.27 -3.71
N GLY A 191 -3.12 3.27 -3.46
CA GLY A 191 -3.72 4.08 -4.52
C GLY A 191 -3.00 5.38 -4.85
N ILE A 192 -2.53 6.13 -3.84
CA ILE A 192 -2.03 7.50 -4.03
C ILE A 192 -0.51 7.51 -4.07
N PHE A 193 0.18 6.83 -3.15
CA PHE A 193 1.65 6.89 -3.06
C PHE A 193 2.38 6.24 -4.23
N PHE A 194 1.73 5.34 -4.97
CA PHE A 194 2.26 4.74 -6.19
C PHE A 194 1.85 5.50 -7.47
N SER A 195 0.84 6.36 -7.39
CA SER A 195 0.17 6.92 -8.58
C SER A 195 1.08 7.74 -9.50
N GLY A 196 1.93 8.62 -8.94
CA GLY A 196 2.86 9.44 -9.71
C GLY A 196 3.92 8.59 -10.41
N SER A 197 4.45 7.60 -9.70
CA SER A 197 5.46 6.67 -10.22
C SER A 197 4.91 5.79 -11.35
N PHE A 198 3.71 5.21 -11.19
CA PHE A 198 3.06 4.45 -12.26
C PHE A 198 2.81 5.29 -13.50
N ALA A 199 2.30 6.52 -13.33
CA ALA A 199 2.09 7.44 -14.44
C ALA A 199 3.40 7.77 -15.19
N ALA A 200 4.50 7.94 -14.46
CA ALA A 200 5.81 8.23 -15.05
C ALA A 200 6.39 7.03 -15.82
N ILE A 201 6.17 5.80 -15.37
CA ILE A 201 6.59 4.59 -16.11
C ILE A 201 5.70 4.39 -17.34
N PHE A 202 4.38 4.64 -17.26
CA PHE A 202 3.51 4.66 -18.44
C PHE A 202 3.93 5.72 -19.47
N TRP A 203 4.52 6.83 -19.03
CA TRP A 203 5.13 7.81 -19.93
C TRP A 203 6.33 7.24 -20.70
N LEU A 204 7.17 6.40 -20.07
CA LEU A 204 8.23 5.67 -20.78
C LEU A 204 7.67 4.67 -21.81
N LYS A 205 6.58 3.96 -21.47
CA LYS A 205 5.88 3.07 -22.41
C LYS A 205 5.46 3.82 -23.67
N LYS A 206 4.89 5.02 -23.51
CA LYS A 206 4.48 5.87 -24.64
C LYS A 206 5.66 6.24 -25.56
N ARG A 207 6.87 6.32 -25.02
CA ARG A 207 8.11 6.58 -25.76
C ARG A 207 8.74 5.32 -26.36
N GLY A 208 8.19 4.14 -26.07
CA GLY A 208 8.71 2.86 -26.55
C GLY A 208 10.03 2.45 -25.91
N LEU A 209 10.25 2.81 -24.63
CA LEU A 209 11.46 2.49 -23.87
C LEU A 209 11.16 1.49 -22.75
N MET A 210 12.16 0.69 -22.39
CA MET A 210 12.15 -0.20 -21.22
C MET A 210 10.95 -1.17 -21.23
N PRO A 211 10.83 -2.05 -22.24
CA PRO A 211 9.68 -2.93 -22.41
C PRO A 211 9.42 -3.86 -21.20
N GLY A 212 10.47 -4.35 -20.53
CA GLY A 212 10.37 -5.15 -19.32
C GLY A 212 9.83 -4.36 -18.14
N LEU A 213 10.43 -3.21 -17.82
CA LEU A 213 9.94 -2.28 -16.78
C LEU A 213 8.48 -1.88 -16.99
N THR A 214 8.10 -1.57 -18.24
CA THR A 214 6.75 -1.09 -18.54
C THR A 214 5.73 -2.21 -18.50
N HIS A 215 6.11 -3.43 -18.91
CA HIS A 215 5.26 -4.61 -18.78
C HIS A 215 5.03 -5.00 -17.31
N SER A 216 6.08 -5.07 -16.48
CA SER A 216 5.90 -5.34 -15.05
C SER A 216 5.07 -4.26 -14.36
N ASN A 217 5.26 -2.99 -14.72
CA ASN A 217 4.44 -1.89 -14.21
C ASN A 217 2.95 -2.03 -14.59
N GLU A 218 2.60 -2.61 -15.73
CA GLU A 218 1.21 -2.91 -16.09
C GLU A 218 0.60 -3.99 -15.19
N LEU A 219 1.37 -5.04 -14.89
CA LEU A 219 0.93 -6.11 -14.01
C LEU A 219 0.74 -5.60 -12.59
N ILE A 220 1.75 -4.89 -12.06
CA ILE A 220 1.74 -4.35 -10.69
C ILE A 220 0.64 -3.29 -10.53
N SER A 221 0.55 -2.30 -11.43
CA SER A 221 -0.48 -1.26 -11.31
C SER A 221 -1.92 -1.79 -11.43
N ARG A 222 -2.13 -2.89 -12.15
CA ARG A 222 -3.42 -3.61 -12.17
C ARG A 222 -3.72 -4.23 -10.81
N ASP A 223 -2.72 -4.87 -10.20
CA ASP A 223 -2.85 -5.51 -8.89
C ASP A 223 -3.11 -4.47 -7.80
N GLU A 224 -2.33 -3.37 -7.76
CA GLU A 224 -2.54 -2.24 -6.85
C GLU A 224 -3.92 -1.60 -6.98
N GLY A 225 -4.41 -1.48 -8.21
CA GLY A 225 -5.78 -1.03 -8.47
C GLY A 225 -6.81 -1.94 -7.81
N LEU A 226 -6.61 -3.27 -7.90
CA LEU A 226 -7.48 -4.26 -7.27
C LEU A 226 -7.38 -4.23 -5.74
N HIS A 227 -6.18 -4.06 -5.17
CA HIS A 227 -5.96 -3.97 -3.74
C HIS A 227 -6.64 -2.73 -3.14
N ARG A 228 -6.46 -1.57 -3.78
CA ARG A 228 -7.13 -0.32 -3.43
C ARG A 228 -8.65 -0.44 -3.50
N ASP A 229 -9.18 -1.05 -4.57
CA ASP A 229 -10.62 -1.27 -4.71
C ASP A 229 -11.15 -2.25 -3.66
N PHE A 230 -10.35 -3.25 -3.28
CA PHE A 230 -10.69 -4.15 -2.18
C PHE A 230 -10.72 -3.43 -0.84
N ALA A 231 -9.77 -2.54 -0.55
CA ALA A 231 -9.80 -1.70 0.65
C ALA A 231 -11.08 -0.83 0.70
N CYS A 232 -11.51 -0.29 -0.44
CA CYS A 232 -12.80 0.41 -0.56
C CYS A 232 -14.00 -0.51 -0.33
N LEU A 233 -13.97 -1.74 -0.83
CA LEU A 233 -15.00 -2.75 -0.56
C LEU A 233 -15.07 -3.08 0.94
N MET A 234 -13.93 -3.34 1.58
CA MET A 234 -13.85 -3.59 3.02
C MET A 234 -14.40 -2.40 3.80
N TYR A 235 -14.02 -1.18 3.43
CA TYR A 235 -14.60 0.02 4.03
C TYR A 235 -16.10 0.08 3.84
N SER A 236 -16.65 -0.35 2.69
CA SER A 236 -18.10 -0.36 2.43
C SER A 236 -18.87 -1.29 3.37
N HIS A 237 -18.25 -2.36 3.85
CA HIS A 237 -18.82 -3.32 4.82
C HIS A 237 -18.73 -2.88 6.29
N ILE A 238 -17.96 -1.83 6.61
CA ILE A 238 -17.92 -1.24 7.96
C ILE A 238 -19.25 -0.57 8.29
N LYS A 239 -19.83 -0.81 9.46
CA LYS A 239 -21.07 -0.16 9.90
C LYS A 239 -20.80 1.26 10.42
N ASN A 240 -19.82 1.41 11.29
CA ASN A 240 -19.47 2.69 11.92
C ASN A 240 -18.53 3.46 11.00
N LYS A 241 -19.12 4.17 10.03
CA LYS A 241 -18.36 4.98 9.07
C LYS A 241 -17.68 6.16 9.75
N LEU A 242 -16.53 6.54 9.21
CA LEU A 242 -15.85 7.78 9.55
C LEU A 242 -16.65 8.98 9.04
N SER A 243 -16.44 10.13 9.67
CA SER A 243 -16.91 11.39 9.10
C SER A 243 -16.19 11.67 7.77
N GLN A 244 -16.89 12.33 6.85
CA GLN A 244 -16.29 12.75 5.57
C GLN A 244 -15.07 13.64 5.78
N GLU A 245 -15.10 14.50 6.80
CA GLU A 245 -13.96 15.34 7.18
C GLU A 245 -12.73 14.50 7.54
N ARG A 246 -12.91 13.42 8.31
CA ARG A 246 -11.79 12.55 8.69
C ARG A 246 -11.21 11.81 7.49
N ILE A 247 -12.06 11.27 6.61
CA ILE A 247 -11.62 10.61 5.37
C ILE A 247 -10.83 11.61 4.51
N HIS A 248 -11.39 12.80 4.27
CA HIS A 248 -10.74 13.85 3.49
C HIS A 248 -9.41 14.29 4.09
N SER A 249 -9.29 14.35 5.42
CA SER A 249 -8.01 14.66 6.08
C SER A 249 -6.95 13.61 5.75
N ILE A 250 -7.26 12.32 5.90
CA ILE A 250 -6.29 11.23 5.62
C ILE A 250 -5.86 11.27 4.15
N ILE A 251 -6.82 11.42 3.22
CA ILE A 251 -6.54 11.47 1.79
C ILE A 251 -5.74 12.73 1.41
N LYS A 252 -6.07 13.90 1.96
CA LYS A 252 -5.33 15.14 1.70
C LYS A 252 -3.89 15.07 2.20
N ASP A 253 -3.66 14.46 3.34
CA ASP A 253 -2.31 14.25 3.87
C ASP A 253 -1.49 13.39 2.90
N ALA A 254 -2.05 12.27 2.42
CA ALA A 254 -1.40 11.41 1.45
C ALA A 254 -1.13 12.13 0.11
N VAL A 255 -2.10 12.87 -0.42
CA VAL A 255 -1.93 13.68 -1.64
C VAL A 255 -0.83 14.73 -1.45
N THR A 256 -0.80 15.40 -0.31
CA THR A 256 0.22 16.41 -0.02
C THR A 256 1.60 15.79 0.00
N ILE A 257 1.76 14.61 0.62
CA ILE A 257 3.03 13.89 0.65
C ILE A 257 3.45 13.43 -0.76
N GLU A 258 2.51 12.92 -1.56
CA GLU A 258 2.77 12.49 -2.95
C GLU A 258 3.18 13.65 -3.85
N GLN A 259 2.58 14.82 -3.65
CA GLN A 259 2.87 16.03 -4.43
C GLN A 259 4.17 16.72 -4.03
N VAL A 260 4.69 16.48 -2.81
CA VAL A 260 5.93 17.08 -2.35
C VAL A 260 7.05 16.62 -3.27
N ARG A 261 7.42 17.52 -4.17
CA ARG A 261 8.62 17.41 -5.01
C ARG A 261 9.81 17.39 -4.06
N SER A 262 10.75 16.48 -4.31
CA SER A 262 12.06 16.59 -3.69
C SER A 262 12.59 18.00 -3.98
N GLU A 263 12.80 18.80 -2.94
CA GLU A 263 13.65 19.98 -3.04
C GLU A 263 15.09 19.45 -3.24
N LEU A 264 15.43 19.18 -4.50
CA LEU A 264 16.78 18.94 -5.00
C LEU A 264 17.09 20.04 -5.99
#